data_AF-A0A971R1Y8-F1
#
_entry.id   AF-A0A971R1Y8-F1
#
_cell.length_a   1.000
_cell.length_b   1.000
_cell.length_c   1.000
_cell.angle_alpha   90.00
_cell.angle_beta   90.00
_cell.angle_gamma   90.00
#
_symmetry.space_group_name_H-M   'P 1'
#
loop_
_entity.id
_entity.type
_entity.pdbx_description
1 polymer ?
#
loop_
_entity_poly.entity_id
_entity_poly.type
_entity_poly.pdbx_seq_one_letter_code
_entity_poly.pdbx_strand_id
1 'polypeptide(L)'
;MKRLAMLLLLFLAVSLFSLDPYFTEENVNSFIAELEENGFVVQQGVVYTWDLLDLFSKHLIPSCYGNNASNPYLAYFLPPAPGQTVPNTLPFTFRLREDEAIIFIGWTPPEVTYFSYVTFVMSKYLPGQSGRQRVLASVGDTINMTRIKTGESILPETAGTVFNAPTMIISTPDKNMDVLM
;
A
#
# COMPACT_ATOMS: atom_id res chain seq x y z
N MET A 1 -6.84 6.36 43.24
CA MET A 1 -6.30 5.09 42.69
C MET A 1 -6.75 4.82 41.26
N LYS A 2 -8.05 4.82 40.92
CA LYS A 2 -8.52 4.56 39.53
C LYS A 2 -8.03 5.56 38.47
N ARG A 3 -7.97 6.87 38.78
CA ARG A 3 -7.45 7.90 37.87
C ARG A 3 -5.93 7.80 37.63
N LEU A 4 -5.19 7.36 38.64
CA LEU A 4 -3.74 7.16 38.56
C LEU A 4 -3.40 5.91 37.74
N ALA A 5 -4.18 4.82 37.90
CA ALA A 5 -4.05 3.61 37.08
C ALA A 5 -4.38 3.86 35.61
N MET A 6 -5.38 4.70 35.31
CA MET A 6 -5.76 5.07 33.94
C MET A 6 -4.69 5.92 33.24
N LEU A 7 -4.07 6.87 33.96
CA LEU A 7 -2.93 7.64 33.47
C LEU A 7 -1.70 6.75 33.24
N LEU A 8 -1.43 5.79 34.13
CA LEU A 8 -0.33 4.84 33.96
C LEU A 8 -0.54 3.93 32.74
N LEU A 9 -1.77 3.46 32.51
CA LEU A 9 -2.14 2.66 31.33
C LEU A 9 -2.04 3.48 30.03
N LEU A 10 -2.40 4.77 30.06
CA LEU A 10 -2.22 5.67 28.91
C LEU A 10 -0.74 5.87 28.59
N PHE A 11 0.09 6.12 29.61
CA PHE A 11 1.54 6.26 29.44
C PHE A 11 2.20 4.96 28.96
N LEU A 12 1.78 3.80 29.47
CA LEU A 12 2.31 2.50 29.05
C LEU A 12 1.92 2.18 27.60
N ALA A 13 0.70 2.52 27.19
CA ALA A 13 0.25 2.40 25.81
C ALA A 13 1.08 3.32 24.90
N VAL A 14 1.27 4.59 25.26
CA VAL A 14 2.10 5.53 24.49
C VAL A 14 3.56 5.06 24.39
N SER A 15 4.14 4.47 25.44
CA SER A 15 5.51 3.92 25.38
C SER A 15 5.63 2.65 24.51
N LEU A 16 4.56 1.88 24.35
CA LEU A 16 4.53 0.72 23.45
C LEU A 16 4.28 1.10 21.98
N PHE A 17 3.79 2.32 21.71
CA PHE A 17 3.52 2.84 20.37
C PHE A 17 4.59 3.82 19.83
N SER A 18 5.69 4.07 20.57
CA SER A 18 6.60 5.20 20.30
C SER A 18 8.07 4.80 20.10
N LEU A 19 8.35 3.73 19.36
CA LEU A 19 9.70 3.47 18.85
C LEU A 19 9.63 2.86 17.45
N ASP A 20 8.92 3.52 16.52
CA ASP A 20 9.26 3.29 15.12
C ASP A 20 10.46 4.17 14.77
N PRO A 21 11.68 3.60 14.63
CA PRO A 21 12.85 4.39 14.30
C PRO A 21 12.87 4.83 12.84
N TYR A 22 11.98 4.29 11.98
CA TYR A 22 12.00 4.53 10.55
C TYR A 22 10.98 5.57 10.12
N PHE A 23 9.70 5.36 10.38
CA PHE A 23 8.60 6.21 9.90
C PHE A 23 8.03 7.10 11.01
N THR A 24 8.93 7.84 11.67
CA THR A 24 8.51 8.94 12.55
C THR A 24 7.78 10.02 11.75
N GLU A 25 6.90 10.77 12.41
CA GLU A 25 6.21 11.91 11.79
C GLU A 25 7.21 12.91 11.18
N GLU A 26 8.34 13.15 11.86
CA GLU A 26 9.42 14.01 11.38
C GLU A 26 10.06 13.49 10.08
N ASN A 27 10.43 12.21 10.02
CA ASN A 27 11.04 11.61 8.82
C ASN A 27 10.07 11.62 7.64
N VAL A 28 8.80 11.28 7.88
CA VAL A 28 7.76 11.27 6.84
C VAL A 28 7.52 12.69 6.33
N ASN A 29 7.38 13.68 7.21
CA ASN A 29 7.18 15.08 6.82
C ASN A 29 8.39 15.65 6.07
N SER A 30 9.60 15.28 6.46
CA SER A 30 10.83 15.68 5.75
C SER A 30 10.87 15.10 4.34
N PHE A 31 10.48 13.83 4.18
CA PHE A 31 10.38 13.19 2.86
C PHE A 31 9.32 13.85 1.97
N ILE A 32 8.15 14.19 2.53
CA ILE A 32 7.10 14.93 1.83
C ILE A 32 7.62 16.30 1.37
N ALA A 33 8.26 17.05 2.28
CA ALA A 33 8.81 18.36 1.97
C ALA A 33 9.84 18.30 0.83
N GLU A 34 10.75 17.32 0.85
CA GLU A 34 11.72 17.13 -0.23
C GLU A 34 11.03 16.89 -1.58
N LEU A 35 9.98 16.06 -1.62
CA LEU A 35 9.21 15.84 -2.85
C LEU A 35 8.53 17.13 -3.34
N GLU A 36 7.93 17.89 -2.43
CA GLU A 36 7.25 19.15 -2.77
C GLU A 36 8.24 20.23 -3.25
N GLU A 37 9.42 20.33 -2.63
CA GLU A 37 10.50 21.23 -3.06
C GLU A 37 11.02 20.88 -4.46
N ASN A 38 10.99 19.60 -4.83
CA ASN A 38 11.31 19.11 -6.17
C ASN A 38 10.13 19.19 -7.16
N GLY A 39 9.02 19.84 -6.77
CA GLY A 39 7.89 20.15 -7.65
C GLY A 39 6.83 19.06 -7.78
N PHE A 40 6.88 18.01 -6.96
CA PHE A 40 5.82 17.01 -6.90
C PHE A 40 4.64 17.51 -6.05
N VAL A 41 3.42 17.13 -6.45
CA VAL A 41 2.25 17.27 -5.58
C VAL A 41 2.09 15.98 -4.80
N VAL A 42 2.23 16.04 -3.48
CA VAL A 42 2.07 14.88 -2.61
C VAL A 42 0.64 14.82 -2.08
N GLN A 43 0.02 13.64 -2.19
CA GLN A 43 -1.28 13.37 -1.59
C GLN A 43 -1.21 12.11 -0.74
N GLN A 44 -1.67 12.22 0.50
CA GLN A 44 -1.70 11.07 1.41
C GLN A 44 -2.87 10.15 1.06
N GLY A 45 -2.56 8.87 0.83
CA GLY A 45 -3.54 7.79 0.77
C GLY A 45 -3.61 7.01 2.08
N VAL A 46 -4.44 5.96 2.09
CA VAL A 46 -4.48 5.01 3.19
C VAL A 46 -4.41 3.57 2.68
N VAL A 47 -3.76 2.71 3.46
CA VAL A 47 -3.85 1.26 3.29
C VAL A 47 -4.92 0.75 4.25
N TYR A 48 -5.89 0.01 3.73
CA TYR A 48 -6.96 -0.53 4.56
C TYR A 48 -7.26 -1.97 4.20
N THR A 49 -7.86 -2.69 5.15
CA THR A 49 -8.32 -4.06 4.92
C THR A 49 -9.33 -4.09 3.79
N TRP A 50 -9.13 -5.03 2.89
CA TRP A 50 -9.92 -5.20 1.69
C TRP A 50 -10.76 -6.47 1.82
N ASP A 51 -11.85 -6.37 2.58
CA ASP A 51 -12.80 -7.48 2.80
C ASP A 51 -13.69 -7.69 1.58
N LEU A 52 -13.12 -8.40 0.63
CA LEU A 52 -13.74 -8.70 -0.64
C LEU A 52 -15.01 -9.56 -0.53
N LEU A 53 -15.09 -10.42 0.49
CA LEU A 53 -16.25 -11.28 0.70
C LEU A 53 -17.44 -10.45 1.19
N ASP A 54 -17.21 -9.56 2.16
CA ASP A 54 -18.23 -8.63 2.62
C ASP A 54 -18.69 -7.70 1.49
N LEU A 55 -17.76 -7.10 0.75
CA LEU A 55 -18.07 -6.23 -0.39
C LEU A 55 -18.90 -6.93 -1.47
N PHE A 56 -18.57 -8.19 -1.79
CA PHE A 56 -19.33 -8.98 -2.76
C PHE A 56 -20.71 -9.35 -2.22
N SER A 57 -20.81 -9.78 -0.96
CA SER A 57 -22.09 -10.13 -0.33
C SER A 57 -23.08 -8.94 -0.28
N LYS A 58 -22.54 -7.72 -0.18
CA LYS A 58 -23.29 -6.45 -0.22
C LYS A 58 -23.55 -5.95 -1.65
N HIS A 59 -23.17 -6.71 -2.68
CA HIS A 59 -23.34 -6.37 -4.10
C HIS A 59 -22.62 -5.06 -4.50
N LEU A 60 -21.57 -4.68 -3.78
CA LEU A 60 -20.78 -3.48 -4.06
C LEU A 60 -19.68 -3.72 -5.11
N ILE A 61 -19.31 -4.99 -5.31
CA ILE A 61 -18.36 -5.42 -6.34
C ILE A 61 -18.92 -6.63 -7.10
N PRO A 62 -18.59 -6.81 -8.38
CA PRO A 62 -19.20 -7.84 -9.23
C PRO A 62 -18.61 -9.24 -9.02
N SER A 63 -17.57 -9.39 -8.21
CA SER A 63 -16.92 -10.67 -7.90
C SER A 63 -16.10 -10.54 -6.62
N CYS A 64 -15.89 -11.66 -5.91
CA CYS A 64 -15.06 -11.67 -4.71
C CYS A 64 -13.57 -11.39 -4.99
N TYR A 65 -13.04 -11.56 -6.20
CA TYR A 65 -11.59 -11.36 -6.49
C TYR A 65 -10.57 -12.07 -5.55
N GLY A 66 -11.03 -12.96 -4.66
CA GLY A 66 -10.26 -13.53 -3.55
C GLY A 66 -9.73 -14.90 -3.91
N ASN A 67 -8.61 -14.95 -4.63
CA ASN A 67 -7.96 -16.21 -5.01
C ASN A 67 -7.56 -17.06 -3.78
N ASN A 68 -7.25 -16.41 -2.65
CA ASN A 68 -7.03 -17.04 -1.34
C ASN A 68 -8.01 -16.45 -0.32
N ALA A 69 -9.25 -16.94 -0.29
CA ALA A 69 -10.34 -16.34 0.49
C ALA A 69 -10.14 -16.33 2.03
N SER A 70 -9.26 -17.20 2.55
CA SER A 70 -8.96 -17.31 3.98
C SER A 70 -7.88 -16.34 4.47
N ASN A 71 -7.31 -15.50 3.59
CA ASN A 71 -6.16 -14.67 3.90
C ASN A 71 -6.55 -13.18 3.87
N PRO A 72 -5.93 -12.33 4.71
CA PRO A 72 -6.20 -10.91 4.71
C PRO A 72 -5.66 -10.26 3.43
N TYR A 73 -6.48 -9.44 2.80
CA TYR A 73 -6.06 -8.54 1.72
C TYR A 73 -6.06 -7.11 2.23
N LEU A 74 -5.14 -6.32 1.71
CA LEU A 74 -5.10 -4.88 1.91
C LEU A 74 -5.04 -4.21 0.56
N ALA A 75 -5.63 -3.02 0.46
CA ALA A 75 -5.61 -2.21 -0.75
C ALA A 75 -5.31 -0.75 -0.44
N TYR A 76 -4.76 -0.06 -1.43
CA TYR A 76 -4.63 1.40 -1.40
C TYR A 76 -5.99 2.05 -1.65
N PHE A 77 -6.33 3.01 -0.81
CA PHE A 77 -7.41 3.96 -1.04
C PHE A 77 -6.76 5.33 -1.20
N LEU A 78 -6.69 5.77 -2.45
CA LEU A 78 -5.98 6.98 -2.83
C LEU A 78 -6.98 8.08 -3.19
N PRO A 79 -6.69 9.34 -2.87
CA PRO A 79 -7.45 10.46 -3.41
C PRO A 79 -7.31 10.50 -4.94
N PRO A 80 -8.29 11.09 -5.66
CA PRO A 80 -8.13 11.37 -7.09
C PRO A 80 -6.86 12.18 -7.35
N ALA A 81 -6.17 11.89 -8.44
CA ALA A 81 -5.00 12.67 -8.83
C ALA A 81 -5.40 14.13 -9.20
N PRO A 82 -4.51 15.12 -9.03
CA PRO A 82 -4.79 16.49 -9.44
C PRO A 82 -5.09 16.53 -10.95
N GLY A 83 -6.23 17.13 -11.30
CA GLY A 83 -6.69 17.19 -12.69
C GLY A 83 -7.29 15.90 -13.24
N GLN A 84 -7.52 14.86 -12.42
CA GLN A 84 -8.17 13.63 -12.85
C GLN A 84 -9.62 13.91 -13.32
N THR A 85 -9.87 13.73 -14.62
CA THR A 85 -11.19 13.98 -15.24
C THR A 85 -12.06 12.72 -15.33
N VAL A 86 -11.45 11.53 -15.24
CA VAL A 86 -12.17 10.27 -15.34
C VAL A 86 -12.17 9.57 -13.97
N PRO A 87 -13.33 9.25 -13.40
CA PRO A 87 -13.40 8.61 -12.10
C PRO A 87 -12.74 7.21 -12.11
N ASN A 88 -12.30 6.81 -10.92
CA ASN A 88 -11.89 5.43 -10.65
C ASN A 88 -13.13 4.53 -10.66
N THR A 89 -12.97 3.28 -11.09
CA THR A 89 -14.10 2.35 -11.23
C THR A 89 -14.61 1.89 -9.86
N LEU A 90 -13.70 1.69 -8.92
CA LEU A 90 -13.98 1.31 -7.53
C LEU A 90 -13.08 2.14 -6.59
N PRO A 91 -13.45 2.31 -5.31
CA PRO A 91 -12.70 3.15 -4.35
C PRO A 91 -11.23 2.75 -4.16
N PHE A 92 -10.89 1.48 -4.36
CA PHE A 92 -9.54 0.92 -4.24
C PHE A 92 -8.80 0.79 -5.58
N THR A 93 -9.37 1.32 -6.66
CA THR A 93 -8.71 1.39 -7.97
C THR A 93 -8.16 2.78 -8.19
N PHE A 94 -7.07 2.87 -8.93
CA PHE A 94 -6.41 4.13 -9.25
C PHE A 94 -6.03 4.19 -10.73
N ARG A 95 -5.62 5.39 -11.15
CA ARG A 95 -5.08 5.69 -12.48
C ARG A 95 -3.79 6.45 -12.27
N LEU A 96 -2.79 6.19 -13.09
CA LEU A 96 -1.52 6.91 -13.08
C LEU A 96 -1.24 7.44 -14.48
N ARG A 97 -0.85 8.72 -14.54
CA ARG A 97 -0.17 9.33 -15.68
C ARG A 97 1.32 8.95 -15.66
N GLU A 98 1.99 9.20 -16.77
CA GLU A 98 3.43 8.90 -16.92
C GLU A 98 4.35 9.66 -15.95
N ASP A 99 3.87 10.75 -15.36
CA ASP A 99 4.56 11.60 -14.38
C ASP A 99 4.13 11.32 -12.93
N GLU A 100 3.37 10.27 -12.68
CA GLU A 100 2.81 9.96 -11.36
C GLU A 100 3.37 8.65 -10.78
N ALA A 101 3.53 8.62 -9.45
CA ALA A 101 3.92 7.44 -8.72
C ALA A 101 3.07 7.24 -7.46
N ILE A 102 2.94 5.99 -7.05
CA ILE A 102 2.44 5.60 -5.73
C ILE A 102 3.63 5.09 -4.93
N ILE A 103 3.84 5.68 -3.76
CA ILE A 103 4.88 5.25 -2.83
C ILE A 103 4.17 4.65 -1.61
N PHE A 104 4.31 3.34 -1.43
CA PHE A 104 3.95 2.68 -0.19
C PHE A 104 5.15 2.73 0.75
N ILE A 105 4.94 3.27 1.95
CA ILE A 105 5.91 3.29 3.04
C ILE A 105 5.24 2.61 4.23
N GLY A 106 5.90 1.61 4.80
CA GLY A 106 5.38 0.89 5.96
C GLY A 106 6.21 -0.32 6.29
N TRP A 107 5.64 -1.20 7.11
CA TRP A 107 6.33 -2.42 7.57
C TRP A 107 5.79 -3.65 6.86
N THR A 108 6.68 -4.62 6.65
CA THR A 108 6.30 -5.99 6.34
C THR A 108 5.59 -6.63 7.55
N PRO A 109 4.75 -7.65 7.33
CA PRO A 109 4.03 -8.29 8.43
C PRO A 109 4.98 -9.00 9.41
N PRO A 110 4.47 -9.41 10.58
CA PRO A 110 5.11 -10.42 11.41
C PRO A 110 5.36 -11.72 10.62
N GLU A 111 6.10 -12.64 11.24
CA GLU A 111 6.39 -13.94 10.62
C GLU A 111 5.12 -14.66 10.16
N VAL A 112 5.05 -14.94 8.87
CA VAL A 112 3.94 -15.63 8.20
C VAL A 112 4.48 -16.53 7.10
N THR A 113 3.70 -17.53 6.69
CA THR A 113 4.09 -18.48 5.64
C THR A 113 4.20 -17.83 4.25
N TYR A 114 3.45 -16.75 3.99
CA TYR A 114 3.51 -16.00 2.73
C TYR A 114 2.93 -14.59 2.85
N PHE A 115 3.62 -13.61 2.28
CA PHE A 115 3.07 -12.29 1.97
C PHE A 115 3.61 -11.78 0.63
N SER A 116 2.83 -10.91 -0.01
CA SER A 116 3.23 -10.27 -1.26
C SER A 116 2.48 -8.98 -1.54
N TYR A 117 3.09 -8.14 -2.38
CA TYR A 117 2.55 -6.92 -2.92
C TYR A 117 2.48 -7.06 -4.44
N VAL A 118 1.32 -6.71 -5.01
CA VAL A 118 1.08 -6.87 -6.44
C VAL A 118 0.09 -5.81 -6.91
N THR A 119 0.45 -5.15 -8.00
CA THR A 119 -0.46 -4.26 -8.72
C THR A 119 -1.19 -5.06 -9.79
N PHE A 120 -2.50 -4.87 -9.91
CA PHE A 120 -3.31 -5.54 -10.92
C PHE A 120 -3.92 -4.55 -11.92
N VAL A 121 -3.91 -4.92 -13.20
CA VAL A 121 -4.83 -4.35 -14.18
C VAL A 121 -6.19 -5.00 -13.98
N MET A 122 -7.07 -4.33 -13.23
CA MET A 122 -8.41 -4.85 -12.97
C MET A 122 -9.28 -4.93 -14.24
N SER A 123 -9.29 -3.87 -15.04
CA SER A 123 -10.04 -3.83 -16.30
C SER A 123 -9.43 -2.87 -17.31
N LYS A 124 -9.65 -3.13 -18.61
CA LYS A 124 -9.23 -2.25 -19.71
C LYS A 124 -10.24 -2.22 -20.84
N TYR A 125 -10.16 -1.22 -21.72
CA TYR A 125 -10.89 -1.25 -22.98
C TYR A 125 -10.19 -2.20 -23.95
N LEU A 126 -10.96 -3.07 -24.60
CA LEU A 126 -10.47 -3.99 -25.62
C LEU A 126 -11.03 -3.59 -26.98
N PRO A 127 -10.23 -3.61 -28.07
CA PRO A 127 -10.72 -3.37 -29.41
C PRO A 127 -11.91 -4.27 -29.76
N GLY A 128 -12.97 -3.69 -30.32
CA GLY A 128 -14.18 -4.43 -30.74
C GLY A 128 -15.13 -4.85 -29.61
N GLN A 129 -14.84 -4.52 -28.35
CA GLN A 129 -15.74 -4.81 -27.22
C GLN A 129 -16.40 -3.54 -26.69
N SER A 130 -17.69 -3.62 -26.38
CA SER A 130 -18.42 -2.53 -25.72
C SER A 130 -18.01 -2.44 -24.25
N GLY A 131 -17.48 -1.29 -23.84
CA GLY A 131 -17.14 -1.02 -22.45
C GLY A 131 -15.82 -1.65 -21.97
N ARG A 132 -15.55 -1.50 -20.67
CA ARG A 132 -14.36 -2.09 -20.03
C ARG A 132 -14.55 -3.58 -19.79
N GLN A 133 -13.47 -4.30 -19.98
CA GLN A 133 -13.41 -5.74 -19.84
C GLN A 133 -12.54 -6.08 -18.64
N ARG A 134 -13.01 -7.00 -17.79
CA ARG A 134 -12.23 -7.50 -16.66
C ARG A 134 -11.01 -8.26 -17.18
N VAL A 135 -9.84 -7.93 -16.63
CA VAL A 135 -8.58 -8.61 -16.95
C VAL A 135 -8.06 -9.32 -15.71
N LEU A 136 -7.92 -8.60 -14.58
CA LEU A 136 -7.35 -9.09 -13.33
C LEU A 136 -5.99 -9.78 -13.53
N ALA A 137 -5.08 -9.12 -14.26
CA ALA A 137 -3.71 -9.59 -14.50
C ALA A 137 -2.71 -8.75 -13.69
N SER A 138 -1.66 -9.38 -13.18
CA SER A 138 -0.59 -8.67 -12.49
C SER A 138 0.16 -7.74 -13.44
N VAL A 139 0.57 -6.59 -12.93
CA VAL A 139 1.51 -5.68 -13.59
C VAL A 139 2.90 -6.05 -13.09
N GLY A 140 3.70 -6.65 -13.96
CA GLY A 140 5.05 -7.10 -13.64
C GLY A 140 5.09 -8.29 -12.67
N ASP A 141 6.29 -8.53 -12.15
CA ASP A 141 6.57 -9.59 -11.18
C ASP A 141 6.04 -9.21 -9.79
N THR A 142 5.45 -10.18 -9.10
CA THR A 142 5.03 -10.02 -7.71
C THR A 142 6.23 -9.77 -6.78
N ILE A 143 6.13 -8.75 -5.93
CA ILE A 143 7.09 -8.53 -4.83
C ILE A 143 6.63 -9.39 -3.65
N ASN A 144 7.38 -10.43 -3.32
CA ASN A 144 7.06 -11.34 -2.21
C ASN A 144 8.21 -11.38 -1.19
N MET A 145 8.04 -12.17 -0.13
CA MET A 145 9.03 -12.28 0.95
C MET A 145 10.46 -12.65 0.49
N THR A 146 10.65 -13.28 -0.68
CA THR A 146 11.98 -13.70 -1.15
C THR A 146 12.66 -12.66 -2.04
N ARG A 147 11.89 -11.68 -2.53
CA ARG A 147 12.37 -10.62 -3.44
C ARG A 147 12.31 -9.22 -2.87
N ILE A 148 11.47 -9.01 -1.85
CA ILE A 148 11.31 -7.70 -1.21
C ILE A 148 12.63 -7.19 -0.63
N LYS A 149 12.84 -5.88 -0.73
CA LYS A 149 13.94 -5.17 -0.09
C LYS A 149 13.41 -4.47 1.15
N THR A 150 14.03 -4.72 2.28
CA THR A 150 13.64 -4.15 3.57
C THR A 150 14.86 -3.54 4.26
N GLY A 151 14.62 -2.65 5.21
CA GLY A 151 15.61 -2.29 6.23
C GLY A 151 15.71 -3.37 7.32
N GLU A 152 16.34 -3.02 8.44
CA GLU A 152 16.45 -3.94 9.57
C GLU A 152 15.13 -4.06 10.32
N SER A 153 14.81 -5.28 10.73
CA SER A 153 13.63 -5.58 11.54
C SER A 153 13.63 -4.75 12.83
N ILE A 154 12.47 -4.25 13.23
CA ILE A 154 12.31 -3.51 14.50
C ILE A 154 12.30 -4.45 15.73
N LEU A 155 12.23 -5.76 15.50
CA LEU A 155 12.18 -6.78 16.55
C LEU A 155 13.42 -7.68 16.51
N PRO A 156 14.08 -7.94 17.66
CA PRO A 156 15.27 -8.81 17.72
C PRO A 156 15.02 -10.23 17.21
N GLU A 157 13.85 -10.81 17.44
CA GLU A 157 13.48 -12.17 17.03
C GLU A 157 13.40 -12.34 15.50
N THR A 158 13.15 -11.26 14.77
CA THR A 158 13.08 -11.24 13.31
C THR A 158 14.25 -10.48 12.68
N ALA A 159 15.31 -10.19 13.45
CA ALA A 159 16.52 -9.56 12.96
C ALA A 159 17.17 -10.38 11.83
N GLY A 160 17.63 -9.70 10.78
CA GLY A 160 18.18 -10.36 9.58
C GLY A 160 17.14 -11.06 8.69
N THR A 161 15.84 -10.95 8.99
CA THR A 161 14.74 -11.44 8.14
C THR A 161 14.00 -10.27 7.48
N VAL A 162 13.05 -10.60 6.59
CA VAL A 162 12.18 -9.60 5.95
C VAL A 162 10.91 -9.31 6.75
N PHE A 163 10.75 -9.83 7.96
CA PHE A 163 9.54 -9.65 8.79
C PHE A 163 9.70 -8.50 9.79
N ASN A 164 8.59 -7.83 10.11
CA ASN A 164 8.56 -6.64 10.96
C ASN A 164 9.61 -5.58 10.54
N ALA A 165 9.86 -5.47 9.24
CA ALA A 165 10.95 -4.70 8.68
C ALA A 165 10.38 -3.54 7.85
N PRO A 166 10.98 -2.34 7.90
CA PRO A 166 10.54 -1.22 7.09
C PRO A 166 10.77 -1.52 5.61
N THR A 167 9.85 -1.09 4.76
CA THR A 167 9.95 -1.22 3.31
C THR A 167 9.37 0.01 2.62
N MET A 168 9.90 0.29 1.44
CA MET A 168 9.34 1.26 0.51
C MET A 168 9.07 0.55 -0.82
N ILE A 169 7.86 0.69 -1.36
CA ILE A 169 7.50 0.14 -2.67
C ILE A 169 7.02 1.29 -3.54
N ILE A 170 7.69 1.47 -4.68
CA ILE A 170 7.37 2.52 -5.65
C ILE A 170 6.68 1.84 -6.84
N SER A 171 5.46 2.28 -7.13
CA SER A 171 4.71 1.89 -8.33
C SER A 171 4.56 3.11 -9.23
N THR A 172 5.23 3.09 -10.37
CA THR A 172 5.18 4.14 -11.38
C THR A 172 4.93 3.51 -12.75
N PRO A 173 4.24 4.18 -13.70
CA PRO A 173 4.22 3.72 -15.08
C PRO A 173 5.64 3.73 -15.64
N ASP A 174 6.08 2.58 -16.12
CA ASP A 174 7.37 2.49 -16.80
C ASP A 174 7.26 3.14 -18.20
N LYS A 175 8.09 4.15 -18.44
CA LYS A 175 8.29 4.79 -19.76
C LYS A 175 9.56 4.27 -20.45
N ASN A 176 10.05 3.08 -20.08
CA ASN A 176 11.40 2.60 -20.34
C ASN A 176 12.47 3.55 -19.76
N MET A 177 12.24 4.13 -18.57
CA MET A 177 13.24 5.01 -17.94
C MET A 177 14.47 4.22 -17.45
N ASP A 178 14.31 2.91 -17.27
CA ASP A 178 15.36 1.94 -16.93
C ASP A 178 16.45 1.85 -18.02
N VAL A 179 16.20 2.37 -19.23
CA VAL A 179 17.17 2.41 -20.35
C VAL A 179 18.22 3.53 -20.17
N LEU A 180 18.04 4.40 -19.17
CA LEU A 180 18.94 5.52 -18.86
C LEU A 180 19.81 5.29 -17.60
N MET A 181 19.72 4.10 -16.98
CA MET A 181 20.63 3.65 -15.90
C MET A 181 21.58 2.58 -16.42
#